data_AF-A0A7G9YLI5-F1
#
_entry.id   AF-A0A7G9YLI5-F1
#
_cell.length_a   1.000
_cell.length_b   1.000
_cell.length_c   1.000
_cell.angle_alpha   90.00
_cell.angle_beta   90.00
_cell.angle_gamma   90.00
#
_symmetry.space_group_name_H-M   'P 1'
#
loop_
_entity.id
_entity.type
_entity.pdbx_description
1 polymer ?
#
loop_
_entity_poly.entity_id
_entity_poly.type
_entity_poly.pdbx_seq_one_letter_code
_entity_poly.pdbx_strand_id
1 'polypeptide(L)'
;MNCRIKIIEEGASDHTVTVPEGHVGIATICSATCDGILLKHGIPVNINYGGMLRFDKNQASHYADLIAYAGTTIDPMKIFISWKTTSVLDVVETGDGLLLANVRAVPDLARDEASKILDRIVEAGIIDYVNIGDPHSPVLGAPVAAGMTGISVSAGLNSIAAIQEVGIKVAVEPVATVMDYSGFEMV
;
A
#
# COMPACT_ATOMS: atom_id res chain seq x y z
N MET A 1 -0.02 12.13 -5.64
CA MET A 1 0.06 10.66 -5.74
C MET A 1 -0.07 10.34 -7.22
N ASN A 2 1.00 9.86 -7.85
CA ASN A 2 0.93 9.34 -9.20
C ASN A 2 0.68 7.85 -9.08
N CYS A 3 -0.59 7.42 -9.10
CA CYS A 3 -0.91 6.01 -9.08
C CYS A 3 -1.16 5.51 -10.51
N ARG A 4 -0.78 4.26 -10.75
CA ARG A 4 -1.13 3.58 -11.98
C ARG A 4 -2.10 2.46 -11.72
N ILE A 5 -3.07 2.33 -12.61
CA ILE A 5 -4.06 1.26 -12.56
C ILE A 5 -4.14 0.57 -13.92
N LYS A 6 -4.67 -0.65 -13.93
CA LYS A 6 -5.07 -1.35 -15.15
C LYS A 6 -6.54 -1.68 -15.05
N ILE A 7 -7.31 -1.26 -16.05
CA ILE A 7 -8.71 -1.66 -16.20
C ILE A 7 -8.74 -3.02 -16.88
N ILE A 8 -9.55 -3.93 -16.34
CA ILE A 8 -9.75 -5.27 -16.87
C ILE A 8 -11.21 -5.35 -17.30
N GLU A 9 -11.43 -5.49 -18.60
CA GLU A 9 -12.76 -5.62 -19.17
C GLU A 9 -13.40 -6.97 -18.81
N GLU A 10 -14.72 -6.97 -18.83
CA GLU A 10 -15.52 -8.17 -18.70
C GLU A 10 -15.10 -9.24 -19.73
N GLY A 11 -14.97 -10.50 -19.28
CA GLY A 11 -14.62 -11.61 -20.18
C GLY A 11 -13.17 -11.60 -20.68
N ALA A 12 -12.34 -10.62 -20.30
CA ALA A 12 -10.91 -10.63 -20.61
C ALA A 12 -10.21 -11.75 -19.83
N SER A 13 -9.81 -12.81 -20.53
CA SER A 13 -8.99 -13.88 -19.96
C SER A 13 -7.50 -13.52 -20.09
N ASP A 14 -7.02 -12.55 -19.33
CA ASP A 14 -5.58 -12.31 -19.19
C ASP A 14 -5.00 -13.32 -18.17
N HIS A 15 -5.20 -14.61 -18.49
CA HIS A 15 -4.76 -15.87 -17.86
C HIS A 15 -4.78 -16.05 -16.32
N THR A 16 -5.15 -15.05 -15.52
CA THR A 16 -5.06 -15.12 -14.04
C THR A 16 -6.20 -14.47 -13.27
N VAL A 17 -6.97 -13.55 -13.86
CA VAL A 17 -8.12 -12.92 -13.20
C VAL A 17 -9.32 -12.94 -14.14
N THR A 18 -10.45 -13.49 -13.66
CA THR A 18 -11.72 -13.50 -14.40
C THR A 18 -12.66 -12.45 -13.81
N VAL A 19 -13.07 -11.48 -14.63
CA VAL A 19 -14.07 -10.48 -14.24
C VAL A 19 -15.47 -11.03 -14.57
N PRO A 20 -16.40 -11.12 -13.59
CA PRO A 20 -17.76 -11.60 -13.82
C PRO A 20 -18.56 -10.70 -14.77
N GLU A 21 -19.60 -11.26 -15.39
CA GLU A 21 -20.50 -10.49 -16.24
C GLU A 21 -21.13 -9.30 -15.49
N GLY A 22 -21.22 -8.15 -16.16
CA GLY A 22 -21.72 -6.90 -15.59
C GLY A 22 -20.78 -6.21 -14.60
N HIS A 23 -19.50 -6.60 -14.55
CA HIS A 23 -18.49 -6.00 -13.67
C HIS A 23 -17.27 -5.51 -14.46
N VAL A 24 -16.51 -4.60 -13.85
CA VAL A 24 -15.20 -4.14 -14.34
C VAL A 24 -14.14 -4.46 -13.30
N GLY A 25 -12.98 -4.97 -13.74
CA GLY A 25 -11.84 -5.19 -12.88
C GLY A 25 -10.96 -3.94 -12.80
N ILE A 26 -10.46 -3.63 -11.61
CA ILE A 26 -9.47 -2.57 -11.38
C ILE A 26 -8.27 -3.23 -10.70
N ALA A 27 -7.15 -3.32 -11.41
CA ALA A 27 -5.89 -3.77 -10.84
C ALA A 27 -5.09 -2.58 -10.31
N THR A 28 -4.62 -2.71 -9.07
CA THR A 28 -3.74 -1.76 -8.40
C THR A 28 -2.41 -2.44 -8.08
N ILE A 29 -1.35 -1.65 -7.98
CA ILE A 29 -0.02 -2.16 -7.69
C ILE A 29 0.11 -2.39 -6.18
N CYS A 30 0.52 -3.59 -5.78
CA CYS A 30 0.73 -3.93 -4.38
C CYS A 30 2.02 -3.27 -3.86
N SER A 31 2.02 -2.86 -2.59
CA SER A 31 3.23 -2.33 -1.95
C SER A 31 4.33 -3.41 -1.82
N ALA A 32 4.01 -4.69 -1.97
CA ALA A 32 4.99 -5.79 -2.08
C ALA A 32 5.88 -5.70 -3.34
N THR A 33 5.44 -5.01 -4.39
CA THR A 33 6.27 -4.75 -5.59
C THR A 33 7.51 -3.93 -5.22
N CYS A 34 7.37 -2.96 -4.31
CA CYS A 34 8.50 -2.19 -3.79
C CYS A 34 9.49 -3.10 -3.05
N ASP A 35 9.00 -4.07 -2.28
CA ASP A 35 9.83 -4.98 -1.51
C ASP A 35 10.67 -5.87 -2.44
N GLY A 36 10.07 -6.34 -3.54
CA GLY A 36 10.78 -7.08 -4.59
C GLY A 36 11.86 -6.23 -5.28
N ILE A 37 11.61 -4.94 -5.53
CA ILE A 37 12.60 -4.03 -6.11
C ILE A 37 13.77 -3.81 -5.14
N LEU A 38 13.49 -3.51 -3.87
CA LEU A 38 14.51 -3.35 -2.84
C LEU A 38 15.37 -4.61 -2.69
N LEU A 39 14.73 -5.79 -2.67
CA LEU A 39 15.43 -7.07 -2.59
C LEU A 39 16.34 -7.31 -3.81
N LYS A 40 15.91 -6.92 -5.02
CA LYS A 40 16.73 -7.00 -6.23
C LYS A 40 17.97 -6.10 -6.17
N HIS A 41 17.91 -5.03 -5.38
CA HIS A 41 19.05 -4.15 -5.06
C HIS A 41 19.87 -4.63 -3.84
N GLY A 42 19.59 -5.83 -3.32
CA GLY A 42 20.33 -6.41 -2.19
C GLY A 42 19.88 -5.92 -0.81
N ILE A 43 18.74 -5.24 -0.72
CA ILE A 43 18.20 -4.72 0.54
C ILE A 43 17.09 -5.67 1.02
N PRO A 44 17.32 -6.46 2.09
CA PRO A 44 16.27 -7.30 2.65
C PRO A 44 15.19 -6.43 3.31
N VAL A 45 13.93 -6.83 3.14
CA VAL A 45 12.76 -6.11 3.66
C VAL A 45 11.92 -7.05 4.52
N ASN A 46 11.57 -6.59 5.72
CA ASN A 46 10.64 -7.27 6.62
C ASN A 46 9.29 -6.55 6.58
N ILE A 47 8.24 -7.21 6.12
CA ILE A 47 6.88 -6.67 6.12
C ILE A 47 6.27 -6.99 7.49
N ASN A 48 6.11 -5.97 8.35
CA ASN A 48 5.77 -6.19 9.75
C ASN A 48 4.27 -6.06 10.00
N TYR A 49 3.66 -4.98 9.50
CA TYR A 49 2.28 -4.63 9.83
C TYR A 49 1.50 -4.12 8.63
N GLY A 50 0.21 -4.44 8.59
CA GLY A 50 -0.78 -3.64 7.88
C GLY A 50 -1.53 -2.76 8.88
N GLY A 51 -1.92 -1.56 8.50
CA GLY A 51 -2.59 -0.65 9.42
C GLY A 51 -3.41 0.44 8.76
N MET A 52 -4.14 1.15 9.62
CA MET A 52 -4.92 2.33 9.28
C MET A 52 -4.18 3.56 9.82
N LEU A 53 -3.68 4.38 8.91
CA LEU A 53 -2.84 5.54 9.19
C LEU A 53 -3.68 6.80 9.26
N ARG A 54 -3.57 7.51 10.38
CA ARG A 54 -4.21 8.80 10.61
C ARG A 54 -3.44 9.91 9.89
N PHE A 55 -4.18 10.73 9.16
CA PHE A 55 -3.73 12.02 8.67
C PHE A 55 -4.44 13.13 9.45
N ASP A 56 -3.67 14.13 9.85
CA ASP A 56 -4.15 15.35 10.45
C ASP A 56 -3.48 16.54 9.76
N LYS A 57 -4.26 17.45 9.15
CA LYS A 57 -3.79 18.63 8.40
C LYS A 57 -2.72 18.31 7.34
N ASN A 58 -2.99 17.33 6.48
CA ASN A 58 -2.09 16.84 5.41
C ASN A 58 -0.79 16.20 5.90
N GLN A 59 -0.68 15.85 7.18
CA GLN A 59 0.48 15.15 7.72
C GLN A 59 0.06 13.81 8.30
N ALA A 60 0.81 12.76 7.95
CA ALA A 60 0.67 11.46 8.60
C ALA A 60 1.08 11.59 10.07
N SER A 61 0.15 11.27 10.99
CA SER A 61 0.38 11.43 12.42
C SER A 61 0.81 10.13 13.08
N HIS A 62 -0.04 9.11 13.03
CA HIS A 62 0.23 7.79 13.63
C HIS A 62 -0.68 6.71 13.07
N TYR A 63 -0.28 5.46 13.22
CA TYR A 63 -1.18 4.34 12.98
C TYR A 63 -2.21 4.25 14.11
N ALA A 64 -3.49 4.39 13.76
CA ALA A 64 -4.62 4.21 14.67
C ALA A 64 -4.83 2.73 15.01
N ASP A 65 -4.66 1.87 13.99
CA ASP A 65 -4.79 0.42 14.12
C ASP A 65 -3.66 -0.29 13.36
N LEU A 66 -3.19 -1.41 13.92
CA LEU A 66 -2.14 -2.25 13.36
C LEU A 66 -2.48 -3.73 13.53
N ILE A 67 -2.24 -4.52 12.48
CA ILE A 67 -2.26 -5.98 12.52
C ILE A 67 -0.92 -6.48 12.03
N ALA A 68 -0.25 -7.28 12.85
CA ALA A 68 1.02 -7.91 12.50
C ALA A 68 0.81 -9.01 11.46
N TYR A 69 1.54 -8.97 10.35
CA TYR A 69 1.46 -10.01 9.30
C TYR A 69 1.83 -11.39 9.84
N ALA A 70 2.82 -11.47 10.75
CA ALA A 70 3.22 -12.73 11.37
C ALA A 70 2.12 -13.36 12.27
N GLY A 71 1.10 -12.59 12.66
CA GLY A 71 0.04 -13.03 13.57
C GLY A 71 -1.26 -13.43 12.87
N THR A 72 -1.32 -13.41 11.53
CA THR A 72 -2.57 -13.64 10.78
C THR A 72 -2.32 -14.37 9.47
N THR A 73 -3.27 -15.22 9.06
CA THR A 73 -3.31 -15.83 7.72
C THR A 73 -4.20 -15.04 6.76
N ILE A 74 -4.93 -14.06 7.26
CA ILE A 74 -5.78 -13.16 6.49
C ILE A 74 -5.01 -11.86 6.24
N ASP A 75 -5.04 -11.35 5.00
CA ASP A 75 -4.46 -10.05 4.70
C ASP A 75 -5.10 -8.94 5.56
N PRO A 76 -4.33 -8.25 6.42
CA PRO A 76 -4.77 -7.09 7.18
C PRO A 76 -5.55 -6.06 6.38
N MET A 77 -5.15 -5.78 5.13
CA MET A 77 -5.80 -4.78 4.29
C MET A 77 -7.24 -5.18 3.95
N LYS A 78 -7.50 -6.47 3.75
CA LYS A 78 -8.86 -7.00 3.52
C LYS A 78 -9.74 -6.79 4.75
N ILE A 79 -9.16 -6.97 5.95
CA ILE A 79 -9.85 -6.74 7.22
C ILE A 79 -10.24 -5.27 7.34
N PHE A 80 -9.29 -4.34 7.18
CA PHE A 80 -9.58 -2.91 7.32
C PHE A 80 -10.59 -2.38 6.29
N ILE A 81 -10.50 -2.79 5.02
CA ILE A 81 -11.50 -2.42 4.00
C ILE A 81 -12.88 -2.96 4.38
N SER A 82 -12.96 -4.17 4.93
CA SER A 82 -14.25 -4.75 5.33
C SER A 82 -14.93 -3.98 6.45
N TRP A 83 -14.17 -3.26 7.28
CA TRP A 83 -14.70 -2.42 8.36
C TRP A 83 -15.34 -1.13 7.86
N LYS A 84 -15.03 -0.68 6.64
CA LYS A 84 -15.56 0.55 6.03
C LYS A 84 -15.31 1.80 6.89
N THR A 85 -14.15 1.86 7.52
CA THR A 85 -13.72 2.95 8.41
C THR A 85 -12.66 3.86 7.78
N THR A 86 -12.26 3.59 6.54
CA THR A 86 -11.37 4.48 5.79
C THR A 86 -12.08 5.77 5.43
N SER A 87 -11.31 6.85 5.26
CA SER A 87 -11.81 8.13 4.77
C SER A 87 -10.79 8.74 3.81
N VAL A 88 -10.42 7.96 2.79
CA VAL A 88 -9.40 8.31 1.80
C VAL A 88 -9.80 9.59 1.06
N LEU A 89 -11.07 9.76 0.73
CA LEU A 89 -11.57 10.97 0.07
C LEU A 89 -11.41 12.21 0.96
N ASP A 90 -11.73 12.10 2.26
CA ASP A 90 -11.53 13.20 3.21
C ASP A 90 -10.05 13.59 3.34
N VAL A 91 -9.13 12.61 3.29
CA VAL A 91 -7.68 12.87 3.29
C VAL A 91 -7.27 13.67 2.06
N VAL A 92 -7.85 13.38 0.89
CA VAL A 92 -7.56 14.11 -0.36
C VAL A 92 -8.17 15.51 -0.34
N GLU A 93 -9.39 15.66 0.15
CA GLU A 93 -10.14 16.92 0.10
C GLU A 93 -9.75 17.91 1.22
N THR A 94 -9.52 17.41 2.42
CA THR A 94 -9.32 18.21 3.64
C THR A 94 -7.94 18.04 4.27
N GLY A 95 -7.27 16.91 3.98
CA GLY A 95 -6.03 16.54 4.63
C GLY A 95 -6.18 15.79 5.95
N ASP A 96 -7.41 15.54 6.38
CA ASP A 96 -7.73 14.83 7.63
C ASP A 96 -8.44 13.51 7.33
N GLY A 97 -8.07 12.43 8.01
CA GLY A 97 -8.76 11.15 7.83
C GLY A 97 -7.91 9.91 8.06
N LEU A 98 -8.38 8.78 7.53
CA LEU A 98 -7.79 7.47 7.71
C LEU A 98 -7.48 6.82 6.35
N LEU A 99 -6.22 6.45 6.16
CA LEU A 99 -5.68 5.86 4.94
C LEU A 99 -5.04 4.50 5.24
N LEU A 100 -5.13 3.54 4.32
CA LEU A 100 -4.50 2.23 4.48
C LEU A 100 -3.01 2.31 4.15
N ALA A 101 -2.16 1.83 5.06
CA ALA A 101 -0.72 1.79 4.84
C ALA A 101 -0.12 0.54 5.49
N ASN A 102 1.06 0.14 5.01
CA ASN A 102 1.81 -0.98 5.58
C ASN A 102 3.14 -0.48 6.12
N VAL A 103 3.58 -1.09 7.21
CA VAL A 103 4.89 -0.86 7.79
C VAL A 103 5.79 -2.02 7.41
N ARG A 104 6.89 -1.67 6.74
CA ARG A 104 8.01 -2.56 6.49
C ARG A 104 9.24 -2.04 7.21
N ALA A 105 10.28 -2.86 7.30
CA ALA A 105 11.55 -2.45 7.87
C ALA A 105 12.72 -2.98 7.06
N VAL A 106 13.75 -2.16 6.94
CA VAL A 106 15.04 -2.50 6.30
C VAL A 106 16.17 -2.36 7.32
N PRO A 107 17.33 -3.00 7.13
CA PRO A 107 18.48 -2.78 8.00
C PRO A 107 18.87 -1.30 8.05
N ASP A 108 19.25 -0.79 9.23
CA ASP A 108 19.61 0.64 9.38
C ASP A 108 20.71 1.07 8.43
N LEU A 109 21.70 0.21 8.19
CA LEU A 109 22.80 0.45 7.25
C LEU A 109 22.34 0.61 5.80
N ALA A 110 21.15 0.12 5.45
CA ALA A 110 20.58 0.21 4.12
C ALA A 110 19.57 1.37 3.97
N ARG A 111 19.27 2.12 5.04
CA ARG A 111 18.24 3.18 5.05
C ARG A 111 18.39 4.18 3.92
N ASP A 112 19.58 4.75 3.77
CA ASP A 112 19.80 5.83 2.79
C ASP A 112 19.74 5.31 1.35
N GLU A 113 20.22 4.08 1.12
CA GLU A 113 20.13 3.46 -0.21
C GLU A 113 18.69 3.04 -0.52
N ALA A 114 17.96 2.51 0.46
CA ALA A 114 16.54 2.21 0.35
C ALA A 114 15.74 3.47 0.02
N SER A 115 16.04 4.61 0.65
CA SER A 115 15.40 5.90 0.37
C SER A 115 15.56 6.30 -1.10
N LYS A 116 16.78 6.26 -1.66
CA LYS A 116 17.00 6.61 -3.07
C LYS A 116 16.26 5.68 -4.03
N ILE A 117 16.19 4.39 -3.70
CA ILE A 117 15.45 3.42 -4.53
C ILE A 117 13.95 3.70 -4.43
N LEU A 118 13.43 3.98 -3.23
CA LEU A 118 12.05 4.36 -3.00
C LEU A 118 11.66 5.63 -3.78
N ASP A 119 12.51 6.64 -3.80
CA ASP A 119 12.28 7.86 -4.59
C ASP A 119 12.11 7.53 -6.08
N ARG A 120 12.95 6.63 -6.62
CA ARG A 120 12.83 6.17 -8.03
C ARG A 120 11.57 5.34 -8.28
N ILE A 121 11.12 4.57 -7.29
CA ILE A 121 9.86 3.80 -7.34
C ILE A 121 8.66 4.76 -7.40
N VAL A 122 8.70 5.85 -6.61
CA VAL A 122 7.71 6.94 -6.64
C VAL A 122 7.71 7.64 -7.99
N GLU A 123 8.88 8.04 -8.50
CA GLU A 123 9.04 8.70 -9.80
C GLU A 123 8.50 7.85 -10.96
N ALA A 124 8.65 6.53 -10.88
CA ALA A 124 8.10 5.62 -11.88
C ALA A 124 6.55 5.55 -11.83
N GLY A 125 5.93 5.89 -10.69
CA GLY A 125 4.50 5.72 -10.45
C GLY A 125 4.13 4.28 -10.11
N ILE A 126 4.97 3.60 -9.32
CA ILE A 126 4.72 2.23 -8.86
C ILE A 126 3.92 2.26 -7.56
N ILE A 127 4.47 2.89 -6.51
CA ILE A 127 3.82 3.04 -5.21
C ILE A 127 4.46 4.19 -4.44
N ASP A 128 3.63 4.92 -3.68
CA ASP A 128 4.10 6.02 -2.82
C ASP A 128 4.48 5.52 -1.42
N TYR A 129 5.56 6.07 -0.87
CA TYR A 129 5.87 5.94 0.56
C TYR A 129 5.44 7.19 1.33
N VAL A 130 5.05 7.01 2.59
CA VAL A 130 4.53 8.10 3.45
C VAL A 130 5.63 8.65 4.34
N ASN A 131 6.43 7.77 4.94
CA ASN A 131 7.50 8.18 5.84
C ASN A 131 8.60 7.11 5.90
N ILE A 132 9.85 7.57 5.99
CA ILE A 132 11.00 6.75 6.35
C ILE A 132 11.41 7.20 7.75
N GLY A 133 11.29 6.31 8.72
CA GLY A 133 11.59 6.60 10.11
C GLY A 133 13.07 6.84 10.36
N ASP A 134 13.37 7.26 11.58
CA ASP A 134 14.74 7.30 12.08
C ASP A 134 15.19 5.89 12.49
N PRO A 135 16.50 5.58 12.37
CA PRO A 135 17.05 4.32 12.86
C PRO A 135 16.66 4.04 14.32
N HIS A 136 16.38 2.77 14.62
CA HIS A 136 16.00 2.30 15.95
C HIS A 136 14.77 2.98 16.58
N SER A 137 13.94 3.67 15.80
CA SER A 137 12.78 4.41 16.28
C SER A 137 11.47 3.86 15.68
N PRO A 138 10.35 3.92 16.42
CA PRO A 138 9.03 3.65 15.85
C PRO A 138 8.76 4.55 14.64
N VAL A 139 8.13 4.02 13.60
CA VAL A 139 7.69 4.80 12.44
C VAL A 139 6.21 5.12 12.60
N LEU A 140 5.87 6.40 12.77
CA LEU A 140 4.48 6.86 12.96
C LEU A 140 3.75 6.08 14.08
N GLY A 141 4.46 5.83 15.19
CA GLY A 141 3.96 5.06 16.34
C GLY A 141 3.99 3.54 16.18
N ALA A 142 4.26 3.00 14.98
CA ALA A 142 4.39 1.57 14.77
C ALA A 142 5.75 1.05 15.27
N PRO A 143 5.80 -0.06 16.04
CA PRO A 143 7.05 -0.63 16.53
C PRO A 143 7.98 -1.07 15.40
N VAL A 144 9.29 -0.87 15.60
CA VAL A 144 10.34 -1.33 14.68
C VAL A 144 11.40 -2.05 15.50
N ALA A 145 11.90 -3.18 14.98
CA ALA A 145 12.94 -3.95 15.65
C ALA A 145 14.27 -3.18 15.70
N ALA A 146 15.07 -3.41 16.74
CA ALA A 146 16.40 -2.82 16.83
C ALA A 146 17.29 -3.27 15.66
N GLY A 147 18.08 -2.35 15.11
CA GLY A 147 18.92 -2.60 13.93
C GLY A 147 18.18 -2.42 12.61
N MET A 148 16.91 -1.99 12.67
CA MET A 148 16.06 -1.78 11.51
C MET A 148 15.45 -0.38 11.52
N THR A 149 15.24 0.15 10.31
CA THR A 149 14.52 1.39 10.06
C THR A 149 13.14 1.06 9.49
N GLY A 150 12.10 1.61 10.09
CA GLY A 150 10.73 1.45 9.62
C GLY A 150 10.42 2.35 8.43
N ILE A 151 9.67 1.83 7.47
CA ILE A 151 9.19 2.57 6.29
C ILE A 151 7.67 2.35 6.19
N SER A 152 6.93 3.44 6.23
CA SER A 152 5.49 3.47 6.00
C SER A 152 5.23 3.68 4.52
N VAL A 153 4.46 2.78 3.90
CA VAL A 153 4.13 2.83 2.47
C VAL A 153 2.62 2.78 2.30
N SER A 154 2.10 3.63 1.40
CA SER A 154 0.67 3.67 1.09
C SER A 154 0.23 2.37 0.44
N ALA A 155 -0.97 1.89 0.78
CA ALA A 155 -1.54 0.72 0.14
C ALA A 155 -2.18 1.11 -1.21
N GLY A 156 -1.92 0.33 -2.27
CA GLY A 156 -2.60 0.52 -3.57
C GLY A 156 -4.13 0.40 -3.48
N LEU A 157 -4.61 -0.34 -2.48
CA LEU A 157 -6.03 -0.51 -2.18
C LEU A 157 -6.74 0.75 -1.69
N ASN A 158 -6.04 1.85 -1.40
CA ASN A 158 -6.67 3.13 -1.05
C ASN A 158 -7.59 3.65 -2.16
N SER A 159 -7.23 3.43 -3.43
CA SER A 159 -8.11 3.78 -4.56
C SER A 159 -9.42 2.97 -4.54
N ILE A 160 -9.36 1.70 -4.15
CA ILE A 160 -10.53 0.83 -4.03
C ILE A 160 -11.38 1.21 -2.81
N ALA A 161 -10.73 1.59 -1.70
CA ALA A 161 -11.40 2.11 -0.51
C ALA A 161 -12.18 3.42 -0.82
N ALA A 162 -11.57 4.34 -1.57
CA ALA A 162 -12.24 5.57 -2.02
C ALA A 162 -13.50 5.29 -2.88
N ILE A 163 -13.45 4.30 -3.77
CA ILE A 163 -14.63 3.85 -4.55
C ILE A 163 -15.71 3.29 -3.60
N GLN A 164 -15.32 2.55 -2.57
CA GLN A 164 -16.26 2.01 -1.59
C GLN A 164 -16.93 3.11 -0.73
N GLU A 165 -16.18 4.16 -0.38
CA GLU A 165 -16.66 5.30 0.43
C GLU A 165 -17.84 6.03 -0.22
N VAL A 166 -17.91 6.08 -1.56
CA VAL A 166 -19.05 6.67 -2.30
C VAL A 166 -20.23 5.70 -2.51
N GLY A 167 -20.20 4.53 -1.86
CA GLY A 167 -21.30 3.55 -1.88
C GLY A 167 -21.29 2.57 -3.05
N ILE A 168 -20.24 2.55 -3.87
CA ILE A 168 -20.07 1.56 -4.93
C ILE A 168 -19.65 0.23 -4.30
N LYS A 169 -20.35 -0.85 -4.67
CA LYS A 169 -20.00 -2.19 -4.19
C LYS A 169 -18.72 -2.65 -4.87
N VAL A 170 -17.72 -2.97 -4.07
CA VAL A 170 -16.43 -3.50 -4.52
C VAL A 170 -16.20 -4.88 -3.92
N ALA A 171 -15.65 -5.79 -4.70
CA ALA A 171 -15.06 -7.04 -4.22
C ALA A 171 -13.54 -6.89 -4.29
N VAL A 172 -12.85 -7.19 -3.19
CA VAL A 172 -11.40 -6.99 -3.08
C VAL A 172 -10.72 -8.33 -2.91
N GLU A 173 -9.81 -8.64 -3.83
CA GLU A 173 -8.89 -9.78 -3.73
C GLU A 173 -7.45 -9.27 -3.68
N PRO A 174 -6.86 -9.15 -2.48
CA PRO A 174 -5.45 -8.82 -2.34
C PRO A 174 -4.56 -9.94 -2.89
N VAL A 175 -3.38 -9.57 -3.43
CA VAL A 175 -2.36 -10.50 -3.95
C VAL A 175 -2.93 -11.46 -5.01
N ALA A 176 -3.70 -10.91 -5.96
CA ALA A 176 -4.42 -11.72 -6.94
C ALA A 176 -3.52 -12.34 -8.03
N THR A 177 -2.56 -11.59 -8.57
CA THR A 177 -1.74 -12.04 -9.70
C THR A 177 -0.50 -11.17 -9.94
N VAL A 178 0.38 -11.63 -10.84
CA VAL A 178 1.48 -10.87 -11.45
C VAL A 178 1.05 -10.40 -12.84
N MET A 179 1.27 -9.13 -13.15
CA MET A 179 0.93 -8.52 -14.44
C MET A 179 2.11 -7.73 -14.99
N ASP A 180 2.13 -7.54 -16.31
CA ASP A 180 3.10 -6.64 -16.95
C ASP A 180 2.80 -5.18 -16.60
N TYR A 181 3.81 -4.50 -16.04
CA TYR A 181 3.72 -3.10 -15.63
C TYR A 181 3.42 -2.15 -16.79
N SER A 182 3.84 -2.50 -18.02
CA SER A 182 3.57 -1.69 -19.21
C SER A 182 2.08 -1.58 -19.55
N GLY A 183 1.25 -2.50 -19.05
CA GLY A 183 -0.20 -2.45 -19.17
C GLY A 183 -0.90 -1.57 -18.13
N PHE A 184 -0.17 -0.89 -17.25
CA PHE A 184 -0.73 0.03 -16.25
C PHE A 184 -0.61 1.49 -16.70
N GLU A 185 -1.74 2.18 -16.68
CA GLU A 185 -1.89 3.57 -17.12
C GLU A 185 -1.86 4.53 -15.93
N MET A 186 -1.29 5.72 -16.12
CA MET A 186 -1.37 6.78 -15.11
C MET A 186 -2.76 7.38 -15.11
N VAL A 187 -3.31 7.58 -13.91
CA VAL A 187 -4.61 8.21 -13.66
C VAL A 187 -4.48 9.46 -12.81
#